data_AF-A0A938SBE1-F1
#
_entry.id   AF-A0A938SBE1-F1
#
_cell.length_a   1.000
_cell.length_b   1.000
_cell.length_c   1.000
_cell.angle_alpha   90.00
_cell.angle_beta   90.00
_cell.angle_gamma   90.00
#
_symmetry.space_group_name_H-M   'P 1'
#
loop_
_entity.id
_entity.type
_entity.pdbx_description
1 polymer ?
#
loop_
_entity_poly.entity_id
_entity_poly.type
_entity_poly.pdbx_seq_one_letter_code
_entity_poly.pdbx_strand_id
1 'polypeptide(L)'
;MSSRLHPCRPIGLQAVLLAAVCVCAAGQGLDSNTLLHETFSDGQALERWEFKGDANAKLAIVQDEKAKKPAVYVDFRVRASWRLLAKQPIALQAGAQYTLSAAVRRNLGYGGMRLVAQTGDGGIAEVEVMKRLNERHEVSVIFVAKADAPV
;
A
#
# COMPACT_ATOMS: atom_id res chain seq x y z
N MET A 1 -19.14 -47.29 -25.29
CA MET A 1 -19.57 -46.39 -24.20
C MET A 1 -18.31 -45.92 -23.47
N SER A 2 -17.89 -44.68 -23.67
CA SER A 2 -16.59 -44.16 -23.18
C SER A 2 -16.84 -43.04 -22.18
N SER A 3 -16.50 -43.29 -20.91
CA SER A 3 -16.51 -42.31 -19.83
C SER A 3 -15.47 -41.22 -20.10
N ARG A 4 -15.89 -39.94 -20.15
CA ARG A 4 -14.99 -38.78 -20.13
C ARG A 4 -15.02 -38.14 -18.74
N LEU A 5 -14.05 -38.52 -17.92
CA LEU A 5 -13.64 -37.80 -16.72
C LEU A 5 -13.23 -36.38 -17.14
N HIS A 6 -13.89 -35.36 -16.59
CA HIS A 6 -13.46 -33.98 -16.75
C HIS A 6 -12.33 -33.69 -15.75
N PRO A 7 -11.22 -33.07 -16.17
CA PRO A 7 -10.14 -32.70 -15.26
C PRO A 7 -10.57 -31.59 -14.30
N CYS A 8 -10.27 -31.80 -13.02
CA CYS A 8 -10.32 -30.81 -11.95
C CYS A 8 -9.64 -29.51 -12.39
N ARG A 9 -10.37 -28.39 -12.39
CA ARG A 9 -9.76 -27.06 -12.48
C ARG A 9 -9.25 -26.64 -11.10
N PRO A 10 -8.00 -26.16 -10.96
CA PRO A 10 -7.52 -25.64 -9.69
C PRO A 10 -8.21 -24.32 -9.37
N ILE A 11 -8.60 -24.19 -8.11
CA ILE A 11 -9.18 -23.01 -7.47
C ILE A 11 -8.19 -21.85 -7.62
N GLY A 12 -8.59 -20.81 -8.34
CA GLY A 12 -7.82 -19.58 -8.47
C GLY A 12 -7.77 -18.82 -7.15
N LEU A 13 -6.64 -18.91 -6.45
CA LEU A 13 -6.29 -18.06 -5.31
C LEU A 13 -6.04 -16.63 -5.80
N GLN A 14 -6.78 -15.64 -5.29
CA GLN A 14 -6.65 -14.22 -5.64
C GLN A 14 -6.47 -13.37 -4.38
N ALA A 15 -5.39 -12.58 -4.28
CA ALA A 15 -5.12 -11.64 -3.19
C ALA A 15 -5.29 -10.17 -3.66
N VAL A 16 -6.33 -9.44 -3.22
CA VAL A 16 -6.46 -7.98 -3.44
C VAL A 16 -5.79 -7.20 -2.34
N LEU A 17 -4.91 -6.29 -2.76
CA LEU A 17 -4.45 -5.16 -1.98
C LEU A 17 -5.34 -3.94 -2.25
N LEU A 18 -5.61 -3.15 -1.21
CA LEU A 18 -6.05 -1.76 -1.31
C LEU A 18 -4.94 -0.93 -0.67
N ALA A 19 -4.64 0.24 -1.20
CA ALA A 19 -3.88 1.26 -0.46
C ALA A 19 -4.51 2.60 -0.82
N ALA A 20 -4.82 3.42 0.18
CA ALA A 20 -4.99 4.86 0.07
C ALA A 20 -4.01 5.44 1.07
N VAL A 21 -2.97 6.15 0.62
CA VAL A 21 -1.85 6.58 1.49
C VAL A 21 -2.00 8.06 1.82
N CYS A 22 -1.90 8.40 3.10
CA CYS A 22 -1.94 9.77 3.59
C CYS A 22 -0.75 10.03 4.52
N VAL A 23 -0.04 11.15 4.34
CA VAL A 23 1.03 11.62 5.23
C VAL A 23 0.61 12.97 5.82
N CYS A 24 0.41 13.02 7.14
CA CYS A 24 -0.01 14.23 7.86
C CYS A 24 1.08 14.71 8.83
N ALA A 25 1.30 16.02 8.94
CA ALA A 25 2.03 16.63 10.06
C ALA A 25 1.04 17.13 11.13
N ALA A 26 1.36 16.95 12.40
CA ALA A 26 0.49 17.40 13.50
C ALA A 26 0.73 18.89 13.81
N GLY A 27 -0.11 19.76 13.23
CA GLY A 27 -0.40 21.11 13.76
C GLY A 27 -1.84 21.14 14.28
N GLN A 28 -2.11 21.88 15.35
CA GLN A 28 -3.45 21.98 15.94
C GLN A 28 -4.44 22.63 14.96
N GLY A 29 -5.52 21.92 14.62
CA GLY A 29 -6.65 22.43 13.82
C GLY A 29 -6.84 21.67 12.51
N LEU A 30 -8.09 21.30 12.17
CA LEU A 30 -8.40 20.72 10.86
C LEU A 30 -7.92 21.66 9.73
N ASP A 31 -7.32 21.05 8.70
CA ASP A 31 -7.00 21.61 7.37
C ASP A 31 -5.72 22.45 7.13
N SER A 32 -4.55 22.12 7.70
CA SER A 32 -3.33 22.81 7.24
C SER A 32 -1.98 22.07 7.28
N ASN A 33 -1.90 20.73 7.20
CA ASN A 33 -0.58 20.06 7.15
C ASN A 33 -0.54 18.64 6.51
N THR A 34 -1.37 18.37 5.50
CA THR A 34 -1.24 17.12 4.71
C THR A 34 -0.15 17.29 3.65
N LEU A 35 0.93 16.51 3.75
CA LEU A 35 2.07 16.60 2.83
C LEU A 35 1.84 15.79 1.55
N LEU A 36 1.14 14.67 1.67
CA LEU A 36 0.75 13.81 0.54
C LEU A 36 -0.58 13.14 0.85
N HIS A 37 -1.50 13.16 -0.10
CA HIS A 37 -2.75 12.42 -0.05
C HIS A 37 -3.03 11.77 -1.40
N GLU A 38 -3.18 10.45 -1.41
CA GLU A 38 -3.44 9.68 -2.62
C GLU A 38 -4.70 8.82 -2.48
N THR A 39 -5.63 9.01 -3.41
CA THR A 39 -6.90 8.26 -3.53
C THR A 39 -6.96 7.38 -4.77
N PHE A 40 -5.95 7.43 -5.65
CA PHE A 40 -5.84 6.66 -6.90
C PHE A 40 -6.99 6.93 -7.89
N SER A 41 -7.76 8.01 -7.69
CA SER A 41 -9.01 8.25 -8.40
C SER A 41 -8.87 8.89 -9.76
N ASP A 42 -7.73 9.50 -10.04
CA ASP A 42 -7.45 10.23 -11.28
C ASP A 42 -6.82 9.36 -12.38
N GLY A 43 -6.55 8.08 -12.10
CA GLY A 43 -5.92 7.15 -13.03
C GLY A 43 -4.43 7.44 -13.32
N GLN A 44 -3.86 8.49 -12.74
CA GLN A 44 -2.46 8.92 -12.95
C GLN A 44 -1.54 8.45 -11.84
N ALA A 45 -2.01 7.62 -10.91
CA ALA A 45 -1.20 7.20 -9.79
C ALA A 45 0.09 6.45 -10.18
N LEU A 46 0.14 5.79 -11.35
CA LEU A 46 1.37 5.17 -11.85
C LEU A 46 2.45 6.18 -12.27
N GLU A 47 2.07 7.44 -12.48
CA GLU A 47 2.99 8.54 -12.71
C GLU A 47 3.62 9.00 -11.39
N ARG A 48 2.85 9.02 -10.29
CA ARG A 48 3.29 9.45 -8.96
C ARG A 48 3.91 8.36 -8.09
N TRP A 49 3.62 7.10 -8.39
CA TRP A 49 4.06 5.94 -7.61
C TRP A 49 4.94 5.01 -8.43
N GLU A 50 6.02 4.54 -7.83
CA GLU A 50 6.93 3.56 -8.38
C GLU A 50 6.62 2.19 -7.77
N PHE A 51 6.34 1.22 -8.63
CA PHE A 51 6.25 -0.18 -8.25
C PHE A 51 7.53 -0.91 -8.60
N LYS A 52 8.10 -1.57 -7.59
CA LYS A 52 9.27 -2.46 -7.72
C LYS A 52 8.88 -3.81 -7.16
N GLY A 53 8.82 -4.83 -7.98
CA GLY A 53 8.51 -6.19 -7.54
C GLY A 53 9.23 -7.24 -8.37
N ASP A 54 9.29 -8.44 -7.82
CA ASP A 54 9.78 -9.61 -8.56
C ASP A 54 8.89 -9.89 -9.77
N ALA A 55 9.37 -10.67 -10.74
CA ALA A 55 8.64 -11.00 -11.98
C ALA A 55 7.23 -11.61 -11.76
N ASN A 56 6.97 -12.12 -10.56
CA ASN A 56 5.71 -12.74 -10.16
C ASN A 56 4.71 -11.78 -9.50
N ALA A 57 5.12 -10.55 -9.19
CA ALA A 57 4.26 -9.52 -8.63
C ALA A 57 3.83 -8.55 -9.74
N LYS A 58 2.51 -8.34 -9.87
CA LYS A 58 1.92 -7.45 -10.88
C LYS A 58 1.08 -6.39 -10.20
N LEU A 59 1.25 -5.14 -10.65
CA LEU A 59 0.47 -4.00 -10.20
C LEU A 59 -0.67 -3.71 -11.20
N ALA A 60 -1.84 -3.38 -10.67
CA ALA A 60 -2.93 -2.78 -11.43
C ALA A 60 -3.66 -1.73 -10.57
N ILE A 61 -4.35 -0.79 -11.21
CA ILE A 61 -5.36 0.03 -10.54
C ILE A 61 -6.72 -0.60 -10.87
N VAL A 62 -7.49 -0.91 -9.83
CA VAL A 62 -8.80 -1.57 -9.96
C VAL A 62 -9.85 -0.78 -9.19
N GLN A 63 -11.12 -0.98 -9.56
CA GLN A 63 -12.23 -0.51 -8.74
C GLN A 63 -12.43 -1.49 -7.58
N ASP A 64 -12.34 -1.02 -6.33
CA ASP A 64 -12.76 -1.82 -5.18
C ASP A 64 -14.29 -1.93 -5.18
N GLU A 65 -14.83 -3.12 -5.42
CA GLU A 65 -16.28 -3.35 -5.39
C GLU A 65 -16.90 -3.05 -4.02
N LYS A 66 -16.17 -3.32 -2.92
CA LYS A 66 -16.67 -3.07 -1.55
C LYS A 66 -16.61 -1.59 -1.20
N ALA A 67 -15.50 -0.92 -1.49
CA ALA A 67 -15.32 0.48 -1.14
C ALA A 67 -15.88 1.46 -2.20
N LYS A 68 -16.24 0.96 -3.39
CA LYS A 68 -16.63 1.74 -4.58
C LYS A 68 -15.64 2.86 -4.91
N LYS A 69 -14.35 2.60 -4.69
CA LYS A 69 -13.25 3.54 -4.93
C LYS A 69 -12.12 2.86 -5.70
N PRO A 70 -11.40 3.59 -6.57
CA PRO A 70 -10.16 3.11 -7.15
C PRO A 70 -9.13 2.73 -6.10
N ALA A 71 -8.33 1.73 -6.41
CA ALA A 71 -7.36 1.16 -5.50
C ALA A 71 -6.20 0.53 -6.25
N VAL A 72 -5.02 0.55 -5.62
CA VAL A 72 -3.87 -0.22 -6.09
C VAL A 72 -3.99 -1.67 -5.68
N TYR A 73 -4.01 -2.55 -6.68
CA TYR A 73 -4.01 -3.99 -6.58
C TYR A 73 -2.62 -4.56 -6.91
N VAL A 74 -2.08 -5.39 -6.02
CA VAL A 74 -0.87 -6.16 -6.27
C VAL A 74 -1.21 -7.65 -6.27
N ASP A 75 -1.07 -8.30 -7.42
CA ASP A 75 -1.27 -9.74 -7.59
C ASP A 75 0.06 -10.49 -7.59
N PHE A 76 0.15 -11.57 -6.82
CA PHE A 76 1.22 -12.54 -6.92
C PHE A 76 0.67 -13.95 -6.63
N ARG A 77 0.79 -14.84 -7.60
CA ARG A 77 0.28 -16.23 -7.51
C ARG A 77 1.29 -17.22 -6.94
N VAL A 78 2.54 -16.79 -6.83
CA VAL A 78 3.65 -17.49 -6.20
C VAL A 78 4.36 -16.52 -5.27
N ARG A 79 5.23 -17.03 -4.39
CA ARG A 79 6.01 -16.18 -3.47
C ARG A 79 6.74 -15.09 -4.26
N ALA A 80 6.48 -13.84 -3.91
CA ALA A 80 7.08 -12.67 -4.51
C ALA A 80 7.28 -11.58 -3.46
N SER A 81 8.26 -10.72 -3.67
CA SER A 81 8.46 -9.47 -2.96
C SER A 81 8.09 -8.30 -3.85
N TRP A 82 7.61 -7.22 -3.21
CA TRP A 82 7.25 -6.00 -3.90
C TRP A 82 7.33 -4.80 -2.96
N ARG A 83 7.42 -3.60 -3.54
CA ARG A 83 7.39 -2.31 -2.89
C ARG A 83 6.65 -1.34 -3.80
N LEU A 84 5.88 -0.43 -3.18
CA LEU A 84 5.21 0.66 -3.84
C LEU A 84 5.61 1.95 -3.11
N LEU A 85 6.28 2.86 -3.82
CA LEU A 85 6.88 4.06 -3.23
C LEU A 85 6.37 5.30 -3.97
N ALA A 86 6.18 6.41 -3.26
CA ALA A 86 5.98 7.69 -3.93
C ALA A 86 7.27 8.06 -4.69
N LYS A 87 7.15 8.53 -5.93
CA LYS A 87 8.30 8.99 -6.73
C LYS A 87 8.79 10.36 -6.28
N GLN A 88 7.87 11.19 -5.81
CA GLN A 88 8.19 12.52 -5.32
C GLN A 88 8.67 12.43 -3.87
N PRO A 89 9.89 12.91 -3.56
CA PRO A 89 10.34 13.02 -2.19
C PRO A 89 9.50 14.03 -1.42
N ILE A 90 9.15 13.69 -0.19
CA ILE A 90 8.41 14.54 0.74
C ILE A 90 9.41 15.19 1.68
N ALA A 91 9.51 16.52 1.63
CA ALA A 91 10.37 17.26 2.55
C ALA A 91 9.78 17.22 3.97
N LEU A 92 10.57 16.74 4.93
CA LEU A 92 10.22 16.75 6.34
C LEU A 92 11.08 17.76 7.10
N GLN A 93 10.48 18.39 8.10
CA GLN A 93 11.14 19.30 9.03
C GLN A 93 11.72 18.50 10.20
N ALA A 94 13.00 18.73 10.51
CA ALA A 94 13.67 18.12 11.65
C ALA A 94 12.90 18.35 12.96
N GLY A 95 12.74 17.29 13.75
CA GLY A 95 12.05 17.32 15.05
C GLY A 95 10.52 17.35 14.96
N ALA A 96 9.93 17.50 13.77
CA ALA A 96 8.48 17.47 13.61
C ALA A 96 7.94 16.03 13.63
N GLN A 97 6.72 15.88 14.16
CA GLN A 97 6.01 14.61 14.20
C GLN A 97 5.07 14.47 13.01
N TYR A 98 5.14 13.31 12.37
CA TYR A 98 4.36 12.95 11.21
C TYR A 98 3.58 11.65 11.45
N THR A 99 2.47 11.50 10.74
CA THR A 99 1.68 10.27 10.67
C THR A 99 1.65 9.82 9.22
N LEU A 100 2.11 8.60 8.96
CA LEU A 100 1.90 7.91 7.69
C LEU A 100 0.77 6.90 7.90
N SER A 101 -0.29 6.98 7.09
CA SER A 101 -1.43 6.07 7.15
C SER A 101 -1.75 5.48 5.79
N ALA A 102 -2.28 4.26 5.79
CA ALA A 102 -2.77 3.57 4.61
C ALA A 102 -4.06 2.78 4.90
N ALA A 103 -5.05 2.89 4.02
CA ALA A 103 -6.22 2.01 4.06
C ALA A 103 -5.94 0.74 3.24
N VAL A 104 -5.86 -0.41 3.92
CA VAL A 104 -5.41 -1.67 3.34
C VAL A 104 -6.43 -2.80 3.47
N ARG A 105 -6.46 -3.66 2.46
CA ARG A 105 -7.21 -4.92 2.46
C ARG A 105 -6.30 -6.01 1.94
N ARG A 106 -6.47 -7.23 2.43
CA ARG A 106 -5.82 -8.43 1.88
C ARG A 106 -6.88 -9.46 1.57
N ASN A 107 -6.95 -10.00 0.35
CA ASN A 107 -7.91 -11.09 0.12
C ASN A 107 -7.42 -12.45 0.59
N LEU A 108 -6.10 -12.67 0.65
CA LEU A 108 -5.50 -13.90 1.14
C LEU A 108 -4.70 -13.64 2.42
N GLY A 109 -4.60 -14.66 3.27
CA GLY A 109 -4.03 -14.55 4.62
C GLY A 109 -2.53 -14.80 4.66
N TYR A 110 -1.92 -15.09 3.51
CA TYR A 110 -0.52 -15.42 3.38
C TYR A 110 0.32 -14.17 3.06
N GLY A 111 1.57 -14.19 3.50
CA GLY A 111 2.50 -13.07 3.32
C GLY A 111 2.41 -12.00 4.42
N GLY A 112 3.46 -11.20 4.52
CA GLY A 112 3.55 -10.02 5.36
C GLY A 112 3.48 -8.77 4.49
N MET A 113 2.96 -7.69 5.05
CA MET A 113 3.00 -6.36 4.45
C MET A 113 3.28 -5.37 5.59
N ARG A 114 4.10 -4.38 5.29
CA ARG A 114 4.45 -3.31 6.22
C ARG A 114 4.17 -1.98 5.56
N LEU A 115 3.71 -1.02 6.35
CA LEU A 115 3.70 0.38 5.98
C LEU A 115 5.02 0.97 6.50
N VAL A 116 5.79 1.61 5.63
CA VAL A 116 7.16 2.04 5.93
C VAL A 116 7.33 3.51 5.51
N ALA A 117 7.80 4.33 6.44
CA ALA A 117 8.40 5.63 6.16
C ALA A 117 9.92 5.45 6.07
N GLN A 118 10.54 5.91 4.99
CA GLN A 118 11.98 5.73 4.72
C GLN A 118 12.59 7.03 4.21
N THR A 119 13.82 7.37 4.60
CA THR A 119 14.65 8.38 3.92
C THR A 119 15.63 7.69 2.97
N GLY A 120 16.41 8.49 2.23
CA GLY A 120 17.56 8.00 1.47
C GLY A 120 18.59 7.20 2.31
N ASP A 121 18.64 7.46 3.62
CA ASP A 121 19.58 6.81 4.56
C ASP A 121 19.01 5.53 5.21
N GLY A 122 17.74 5.20 4.97
CA GLY A 122 17.11 3.98 5.47
C GLY A 122 15.70 4.17 6.03
N GLY A 123 15.18 3.14 6.71
CA GLY A 123 13.85 3.17 7.34
C GLY A 123 13.80 4.12 8.54
N ILE A 124 12.81 5.03 8.56
CA ILE A 124 12.53 5.90 9.72
C ILE A 124 11.60 5.18 10.68
N ALA A 125 10.52 4.61 10.16
CA ALA A 125 9.49 3.94 10.94
C ALA A 125 8.77 2.90 10.09
N GLU A 126 8.36 1.80 10.71
CA GLU A 126 7.54 0.80 10.06
C GLU A 126 6.49 0.23 11.00
N VAL A 127 5.38 -0.22 10.43
CA VAL A 127 4.34 -0.95 11.15
C VAL A 127 3.91 -2.14 10.31
N GLU A 128 3.79 -3.31 10.94
CA GLU A 128 3.23 -4.48 10.29
C GLU A 128 1.72 -4.29 10.10
N VAL A 129 1.26 -4.50 8.87
CA VAL A 129 -0.17 -4.55 8.58
C VAL A 129 -0.73 -5.85 9.16
N MET A 130 -1.72 -5.74 10.04
CA MET A 130 -2.39 -6.91 10.61
C MET A 130 -2.98 -7.82 9.52
N LYS A 131 -2.91 -9.13 9.75
CA LYS A 131 -3.48 -10.14 8.84
C LYS A 131 -5.00 -10.22 9.01
N ARG A 132 -5.72 -9.24 8.45
CA ARG A 132 -7.20 -9.27 8.37
C ARG A 132 -7.65 -9.71 6.97
N LEU A 133 -8.31 -10.86 6.90
CA LEU A 133 -8.78 -11.46 5.66
C LEU A 133 -10.02 -10.75 5.13
N ASN A 134 -9.96 -10.30 3.87
CA ASN A 134 -11.06 -9.69 3.13
C ASN A 134 -11.72 -8.48 3.82
N GLU A 135 -11.04 -7.89 4.80
CA GLU A 135 -11.49 -6.75 5.60
C GLU A 135 -10.57 -5.55 5.35
N ARG A 136 -11.19 -4.44 4.94
CA ARG A 136 -10.49 -3.16 4.82
C ARG A 136 -10.26 -2.60 6.21
N HIS A 137 -9.05 -2.14 6.49
CA HIS A 137 -8.71 -1.48 7.74
C HIS A 137 -7.65 -0.41 7.49
N GLU A 138 -7.58 0.54 8.42
CA GLU A 138 -6.56 1.58 8.39
C GLU A 138 -5.35 1.13 9.21
N VAL A 139 -4.17 1.41 8.68
CA VAL A 139 -2.90 1.17 9.35
C VAL A 139 -2.17 2.49 9.37
N SER A 140 -1.63 2.87 10.52
CA SER A 140 -0.88 4.10 10.68
C SER A 140 0.38 3.87 11.49
N VAL A 141 1.39 4.70 11.22
CA VAL A 141 2.61 4.80 12.01
C VAL A 141 2.89 6.28 12.25
N ILE A 142 3.20 6.60 13.50
CA ILE A 142 3.62 7.94 13.92
C ILE A 142 5.14 7.92 14.05
N PHE A 143 5.81 8.94 13.54
CA PHE A 143 7.26 9.05 13.62
C PHE A 143 7.70 10.50 13.71
N VAL A 144 8.92 10.71 14.21
CA VAL A 144 9.55 12.03 14.28
C VAL A 144 10.68 12.09 13.24
N ALA A 145 10.70 13.11 12.41
CA ALA A 145 11.78 13.30 11.45
C ALA A 145 13.07 13.68 12.20
N LYS A 146 14.13 12.86 12.04
CA LYS A 146 15.37 13.02 12.81
C LYS A 146 16.24 14.19 12.32
N ALA A 147 16.14 14.52 11.03
CA ALA A 147 16.86 15.59 10.36
C ALA A 147 15.99 16.13 9.22
N ASP A 148 16.36 17.28 8.67
CA ASP A 148 15.76 17.78 7.44
C ASP A 148 16.15 16.81 6.32
N ALA A 149 15.23 15.95 5.93
CA ALA A 149 15.51 14.87 4.99
C ALA A 149 14.28 14.62 4.10
N PRO A 150 14.51 14.36 2.80
CA PRO A 150 13.45 13.85 1.93
C PRO A 150 13.10 12.41 2.31
N VAL A 151 11.80 12.13 2.39
CA VAL A 151 11.19 10.81 2.56
C VAL A 151 10.56 10.33 1.26
#